data_AF-A0A534S2S6-F1
#
_entry.id   AF-A0A534S2S6-F1
#
_cell.length_a   1.000
_cell.length_b   1.000
_cell.length_c   1.000
_cell.angle_alpha   90.00
_cell.angle_beta   90.00
_cell.angle_gamma   90.00
#
_symmetry.space_group_name_H-M   'P 1'
#
loop_
_entity.id
_entity.type
_entity.pdbx_description
1 polymer ?
#
loop_
_entity_poly.entity_id
_entity_poly.type
_entity_poly.pdbx_seq_one_letter_code
_entity_poly.pdbx_strand_id
1 'polypeptide(L)'
;MDSEPSTEKSAAPRPPDSPPDLAGMSDDELLRMRICDLKLKIAGTEIESRIDKFYAELAAKGITIKPICYLGDEWFCPEGSATIAIPFYLAHPRLKKLEEKMMMEVEGGTETWCLRLLRHEMGHVLNHAYLVEKDNRWQKIFGPTSLEYSESFRARPYSRQFVRHLEGYYAQSHPEEDFAETVAIWLTPDLEWRQQYRGWKALQKLEYVDELMQKLAAKPPLVFSKAKISDASRLRSRLEAHYKRRRRIYAQEFPDFFDADLKKLFVDASASPNGERASVFLRRSNKLILNAVSIWTGEPKFTINRLLRALTERCAELDLRLKAESAGVEIAAYLATLACHYRLTGKFKDS
;
A
#
# COMPACT_ATOMS: atom_id res chain seq x y z
N MET A 1 -26.88 55.10 -21.87
CA MET A 1 -26.63 54.69 -20.47
C MET A 1 -26.98 53.22 -20.40
N ASP A 2 -25.93 52.41 -20.45
CA ASP A 2 -25.95 50.98 -20.66
C ASP A 2 -26.67 50.23 -19.54
N SER A 3 -27.44 49.23 -19.95
CA SER A 3 -28.04 48.22 -19.07
C SER A 3 -27.15 46.97 -19.15
N GLU A 4 -26.42 46.68 -18.09
CA GLU A 4 -25.69 45.41 -17.96
C GLU A 4 -26.66 44.26 -17.66
N PRO A 5 -26.52 43.08 -18.31
CA PRO A 5 -27.24 41.90 -17.91
C PRO A 5 -26.49 41.19 -16.78
N SER A 6 -27.18 41.02 -15.64
CA SER A 6 -26.80 40.17 -14.53
C SER A 6 -26.68 38.71 -14.99
N THR A 7 -25.46 38.18 -14.97
CA THR A 7 -25.18 36.77 -15.22
C THR A 7 -25.50 35.95 -13.97
N GLU A 8 -26.67 35.29 -13.96
CA GLU A 8 -26.98 34.24 -13.00
C GLU A 8 -26.00 33.07 -13.17
N LYS A 9 -25.10 32.89 -12.19
CA LYS A 9 -24.32 31.67 -12.05
C LYS A 9 -25.27 30.51 -11.76
N SER A 10 -25.55 29.70 -12.77
CA SER A 10 -26.22 28.41 -12.62
C SER A 10 -25.54 27.59 -11.52
N ALA A 11 -26.22 27.44 -10.37
CA ALA A 11 -25.79 26.56 -9.30
C ALA A 11 -25.78 25.11 -9.81
N ALA A 12 -24.69 24.38 -9.56
CA ALA A 12 -24.62 22.97 -9.89
C ALA A 12 -25.76 22.21 -9.20
N PRO A 13 -26.43 21.26 -9.89
CA PRO A 13 -27.57 20.55 -9.34
C PRO A 13 -27.17 19.84 -8.03
N ARG A 14 -28.02 19.98 -7.01
CA ARG A 14 -27.86 19.33 -5.71
C ARG A 14 -27.88 17.81 -5.95
N PRO A 15 -26.85 17.05 -5.54
CA PRO A 15 -26.80 15.62 -5.82
C PRO A 15 -27.99 14.91 -5.15
N PRO A 16 -28.55 13.86 -5.77
CA PRO A 16 -29.67 13.10 -5.20
C PRO A 16 -29.29 12.49 -3.85
N ASP A 17 -30.27 12.41 -2.93
CA ASP A 17 -30.07 11.88 -1.57
C ASP A 17 -29.88 10.35 -1.54
N SER A 18 -30.22 9.66 -2.63
CA SER A 18 -30.01 8.21 -2.77
C SER A 18 -28.58 7.88 -3.19
N PRO A 19 -27.99 6.78 -2.69
CA PRO A 19 -26.66 6.36 -3.12
C PRO A 19 -26.67 6.09 -4.63
N PRO A 20 -25.64 6.58 -5.37
CA PRO A 20 -25.56 6.39 -6.81
C PRO A 20 -25.41 4.90 -7.15
N ASP A 21 -26.02 4.46 -8.25
CA ASP A 21 -25.75 3.14 -8.82
C ASP A 21 -24.37 3.13 -9.47
N LEU A 22 -23.34 2.85 -8.66
CA LEU A 22 -21.97 2.80 -9.13
C LEU A 22 -21.75 1.65 -10.11
N ALA A 23 -22.51 0.55 -10.04
CA ALA A 23 -22.25 -0.65 -10.85
C ALA A 23 -22.41 -0.39 -12.35
N GLY A 24 -23.36 0.45 -12.73
CA GLY A 24 -23.61 0.84 -14.12
C GLY A 24 -22.69 1.93 -14.68
N MET A 25 -21.89 2.60 -13.84
CA MET A 25 -21.07 3.73 -14.28
C MET A 25 -19.81 3.30 -15.04
N SER A 26 -19.51 4.01 -16.12
CA SER A 26 -18.23 3.95 -16.83
C SER A 26 -17.09 4.53 -15.99
N ASP A 27 -15.84 4.27 -16.39
CA ASP A 27 -14.69 4.82 -15.66
C ASP A 27 -14.68 6.35 -15.70
N ASP A 28 -15.00 6.95 -16.84
CA ASP A 28 -15.02 8.41 -17.00
C ASP A 28 -16.10 9.09 -16.14
N GLU A 29 -17.25 8.44 -15.97
CA GLU A 29 -18.29 8.91 -15.06
C GLU A 29 -17.81 8.88 -13.61
N LEU A 30 -17.23 7.75 -13.17
CA LEU A 30 -16.68 7.62 -11.82
C LEU A 30 -15.55 8.64 -11.57
N LEU A 31 -14.62 8.79 -12.50
CA LEU A 31 -13.48 9.69 -12.36
C LEU A 31 -13.90 11.16 -12.12
N ARG A 32 -15.07 11.57 -12.66
CA ARG A 32 -15.64 12.91 -12.46
C ARG A 32 -16.35 13.08 -11.11
N MET A 33 -16.72 11.99 -10.43
CA MET A 33 -17.35 12.05 -9.13
C MET A 33 -16.39 12.48 -8.02
N ARG A 34 -16.91 13.19 -7.02
CA ARG A 34 -16.19 13.44 -5.76
C ARG A 34 -16.31 12.21 -4.86
N ILE A 35 -15.27 11.93 -4.09
CA ILE A 35 -15.27 10.76 -3.18
C ILE A 35 -16.46 10.82 -2.20
N CYS A 36 -16.77 12.00 -1.66
CA CYS A 36 -17.93 12.21 -0.77
C CYS A 36 -19.30 12.01 -1.43
N ASP A 37 -19.39 12.06 -2.75
CA ASP A 37 -20.63 11.85 -3.50
C ASP A 37 -20.86 10.37 -3.85
N LEU A 38 -19.87 9.50 -3.63
CA LEU A 38 -20.04 8.05 -3.77
C LEU A 38 -20.98 7.47 -2.71
N LYS A 39 -21.22 8.20 -1.61
CA LYS A 39 -22.12 7.84 -0.49
C LYS A 39 -21.89 6.42 0.06
N LEU A 40 -20.62 6.02 0.10
CA LEU A 40 -20.18 4.69 0.51
C LEU A 40 -20.43 4.46 2.01
N LYS A 41 -20.67 3.20 2.36
CA LYS A 41 -20.84 2.73 3.73
C LYS A 41 -20.10 1.41 3.90
N ILE A 42 -19.71 1.10 5.13
CA ILE A 42 -19.13 -0.22 5.48
C ILE A 42 -20.24 -1.26 5.59
N ALA A 43 -21.37 -0.90 6.19
CA ALA A 43 -22.50 -1.81 6.39
C ALA A 43 -23.00 -2.41 5.07
N GLY A 44 -23.22 -3.72 5.06
CA GLY A 44 -23.65 -4.49 3.89
C GLY A 44 -22.53 -4.78 2.88
N THR A 45 -21.26 -4.52 3.23
CA THR A 45 -20.10 -4.81 2.36
C THR A 45 -19.26 -5.95 2.90
N GLU A 46 -18.40 -6.51 2.05
CA GLU A 46 -17.38 -7.48 2.48
C GLU A 46 -16.40 -6.93 3.53
N ILE A 47 -16.22 -5.60 3.62
CA ILE A 47 -15.38 -5.00 4.66
C ILE A 47 -15.99 -5.22 6.04
N GLU A 48 -17.31 -5.12 6.17
CA GLU A 48 -18.01 -5.35 7.45
C GLU A 48 -17.70 -6.74 8.00
N SER A 49 -17.84 -7.78 7.17
CA SER A 49 -17.51 -9.15 7.56
C SER A 49 -16.04 -9.33 7.96
N ARG A 50 -15.12 -8.63 7.29
CA ARG A 50 -13.68 -8.67 7.61
C ARG A 50 -13.38 -7.95 8.93
N ILE A 51 -14.03 -6.81 9.18
CA ILE A 51 -13.96 -6.10 10.46
C ILE A 51 -14.50 -6.98 11.59
N ASP A 52 -15.63 -7.65 11.38
CA ASP A 52 -16.21 -8.54 12.39
C ASP A 52 -15.27 -9.69 12.74
N LYS A 53 -14.63 -10.31 11.74
CA LYS A 53 -13.59 -11.33 11.95
C LYS A 53 -12.43 -10.75 12.76
N PHE A 54 -11.91 -9.59 12.35
CA PHE A 54 -10.84 -8.91 13.08
C PHE A 54 -11.24 -8.58 14.53
N TYR A 55 -12.45 -8.11 14.80
CA TYR A 55 -12.94 -7.88 16.16
C TYR A 55 -13.09 -9.16 16.98
N ALA A 56 -13.44 -10.28 16.35
CA ALA A 56 -13.43 -11.59 17.01
C ALA A 56 -11.99 -12.00 17.39
N GLU A 57 -10.99 -11.72 16.55
CA GLU A 57 -9.57 -11.97 16.86
C GLU A 57 -9.10 -11.12 18.05
N LEU A 58 -9.47 -9.83 18.10
CA LEU A 58 -9.19 -8.98 19.26
C LEU A 58 -9.81 -9.53 20.54
N ALA A 59 -11.08 -9.94 20.47
CA ALA A 59 -11.79 -10.51 21.61
C ALA A 59 -11.16 -11.82 22.09
N ALA A 60 -10.76 -12.71 21.17
CA ALA A 60 -10.06 -13.96 21.48
C ALA A 60 -8.71 -13.73 22.19
N LYS A 61 -8.06 -12.59 21.92
CA LYS A 61 -6.83 -12.15 22.60
C LYS A 61 -7.08 -11.31 23.86
N GLY A 62 -8.33 -11.10 24.28
CA GLY A 62 -8.68 -10.31 25.46
C GLY A 62 -8.47 -8.81 25.32
N ILE A 63 -8.31 -8.30 24.09
CA ILE A 63 -8.19 -6.87 23.81
C ILE A 63 -9.57 -6.23 23.88
N THR A 64 -9.75 -5.30 24.81
CA THR A 64 -11.04 -4.65 25.08
C THR A 64 -11.29 -3.43 24.19
N ILE A 65 -10.23 -2.72 23.80
CA ILE A 65 -10.35 -1.59 22.88
C ILE A 65 -10.79 -2.09 21.49
N LYS A 66 -11.87 -1.49 20.97
CA LYS A 66 -12.32 -1.69 19.60
C LYS A 66 -12.09 -0.42 18.80
N PRO A 67 -11.19 -0.43 17.80
CA PRO A 67 -10.97 0.76 16.98
C PRO A 67 -12.22 1.09 16.16
N ILE A 68 -12.47 2.38 15.92
CA ILE A 68 -13.52 2.81 15.02
C ILE A 68 -12.99 2.73 13.58
N CYS A 69 -13.47 1.74 12.84
CA CYS A 69 -13.18 1.62 11.42
C CYS A 69 -14.03 2.60 10.60
N TYR A 70 -13.41 3.31 9.65
CA TYR A 70 -14.10 4.23 8.75
C TYR A 70 -13.48 4.20 7.35
N LEU A 71 -14.21 4.71 6.35
CA LEU A 71 -13.70 4.80 4.99
C LEU A 71 -12.82 6.05 4.84
N GLY A 72 -11.57 5.88 4.45
CA GLY A 72 -10.60 6.93 4.14
C GLY A 72 -10.06 6.80 2.71
N ASP A 73 -9.01 7.55 2.37
CA ASP A 73 -8.32 7.45 1.08
C ASP A 73 -7.22 6.36 1.05
N GLU A 74 -6.65 6.00 2.20
CA GLU A 74 -5.67 4.93 2.36
C GLU A 74 -5.80 4.19 3.71
N TRP A 75 -5.04 3.11 3.90
CA TRP A 75 -4.89 2.44 5.20
C TRP A 75 -4.07 3.34 6.12
N PHE A 76 -4.65 3.71 7.26
CA PHE A 76 -4.01 4.64 8.16
C PHE A 76 -4.64 4.63 9.56
N CYS A 77 -3.81 4.82 10.58
CA CYS A 77 -4.23 5.12 11.94
C CYS A 77 -3.79 6.55 12.29
N PRO A 78 -4.71 7.53 12.40
CA PRO A 78 -4.36 8.88 12.81
C PRO A 78 -3.68 8.90 14.19
N GLU A 79 -2.61 9.67 14.30
CA GLU A 79 -1.85 9.83 15.55
C GLU A 79 -2.78 10.21 16.71
N GLY A 80 -2.59 9.53 17.85
CA GLY A 80 -3.39 9.77 19.05
C GLY A 80 -4.86 9.34 18.94
N SER A 81 -5.25 8.64 17.87
CA SER A 81 -6.62 8.16 17.67
C SER A 81 -6.76 6.65 17.87
N ALA A 82 -7.99 6.23 18.18
CA ALA A 82 -8.40 4.84 18.21
C ALA A 82 -9.26 4.52 16.97
N THR A 83 -8.79 4.95 15.80
CA THR A 83 -9.53 4.82 14.54
C THR A 83 -8.65 4.19 13.46
N ILE A 84 -9.26 3.41 12.58
CA ILE A 84 -8.58 2.80 11.43
C ILE A 84 -9.29 3.28 10.15
N ALA A 85 -8.56 4.00 9.31
CA ALA A 85 -8.98 4.32 7.96
C ALA A 85 -8.84 3.08 7.07
N ILE A 86 -9.89 2.79 6.32
CA ILE A 86 -9.93 1.73 5.31
C ILE A 86 -10.15 2.39 3.96
N PRO A 87 -9.35 2.11 2.92
CA PRO A 87 -9.51 2.76 1.63
C PRO A 87 -10.93 2.60 1.06
N PHE A 88 -11.54 3.72 0.67
CA PHE A 88 -12.94 3.78 0.24
C PHE A 88 -13.24 2.85 -0.94
N TYR A 89 -12.27 2.61 -1.82
CA TYR A 89 -12.46 1.79 -3.01
C TYR A 89 -12.78 0.32 -2.67
N LEU A 90 -12.43 -0.14 -1.46
CA LEU A 90 -12.76 -1.48 -0.99
C LEU A 90 -14.27 -1.66 -0.76
N ALA A 91 -15.02 -0.58 -0.54
CA ALA A 91 -16.43 -0.64 -0.16
C ALA A 91 -17.36 -0.98 -1.33
N HIS A 92 -16.85 -1.05 -2.57
CA HIS A 92 -17.68 -1.37 -3.72
C HIS A 92 -16.91 -2.09 -4.85
N PRO A 93 -17.42 -3.22 -5.42
CA PRO A 93 -16.71 -3.97 -6.45
C PRO A 93 -16.32 -3.15 -7.69
N ARG A 94 -17.17 -2.20 -8.09
CA ARG A 94 -16.86 -1.31 -9.22
C ARG A 94 -15.66 -0.41 -8.95
N LEU A 95 -15.52 0.08 -7.72
CA LEU A 95 -14.40 0.93 -7.33
C LEU A 95 -13.11 0.13 -7.20
N LYS A 96 -13.17 -1.13 -6.75
CA LYS A 96 -12.03 -2.05 -6.83
C LYS A 96 -11.54 -2.26 -8.26
N LYS A 97 -12.44 -2.43 -9.23
CA LYS A 97 -12.07 -2.53 -10.65
C LYS A 97 -11.41 -1.24 -11.17
N LEU A 98 -11.93 -0.08 -10.74
CA LEU A 98 -11.32 1.21 -11.08
C LEU A 98 -9.94 1.35 -10.44
N GLU A 99 -9.79 1.00 -9.16
CA GLU A 99 -8.52 0.99 -8.42
C GLU A 99 -7.49 0.11 -9.13
N GLU A 100 -7.86 -1.14 -9.46
CA GLU A 100 -6.99 -2.07 -10.18
C GLU A 100 -6.53 -1.49 -11.52
N LYS A 101 -7.44 -0.84 -12.27
CA LYS A 101 -7.09 -0.19 -13.54
C LYS A 101 -6.19 1.03 -13.33
N MET A 102 -6.43 1.81 -12.27
CA MET A 102 -5.74 3.08 -12.06
C MET A 102 -4.36 2.90 -11.39
N MET A 103 -4.23 1.91 -10.52
CA MET A 103 -3.09 1.68 -9.63
C MET A 103 -2.44 0.30 -9.84
N MET A 104 -2.95 -0.54 -10.74
CA MET A 104 -2.46 -1.90 -11.07
C MET A 104 -2.61 -2.93 -9.94
N GLU A 105 -3.20 -2.53 -8.82
CA GLU A 105 -3.46 -3.37 -7.66
C GLU A 105 -4.62 -2.82 -6.84
N VAL A 106 -5.17 -3.66 -5.97
CA VAL A 106 -6.19 -3.28 -4.99
C VAL A 106 -5.66 -3.69 -3.62
N GLU A 107 -4.99 -2.77 -2.95
CA GLU A 107 -4.50 -3.00 -1.59
C GLU A 107 -5.69 -3.23 -0.64
N GLY A 108 -5.57 -4.19 0.27
CA GLY A 108 -6.69 -4.78 1.02
C GLY A 108 -7.75 -5.52 0.18
N GLY A 109 -7.53 -5.77 -1.12
CA GLY A 109 -8.56 -6.31 -2.02
C GLY A 109 -9.06 -7.71 -1.65
N THR A 110 -8.16 -8.58 -1.17
CA THR A 110 -8.45 -9.93 -0.70
C THR A 110 -8.67 -9.95 0.82
N GLU A 111 -9.41 -10.94 1.32
CA GLU A 111 -9.66 -11.08 2.76
C GLU A 111 -8.36 -11.21 3.55
N THR A 112 -7.46 -12.12 3.16
CA THR A 112 -6.19 -12.34 3.85
C THR A 112 -5.35 -11.06 3.95
N TRP A 113 -5.28 -10.28 2.86
CA TRP A 113 -4.48 -9.06 2.84
C TRP A 113 -5.15 -7.92 3.62
N CYS A 114 -6.48 -7.82 3.55
CA CYS A 114 -7.26 -6.88 4.38
C CYS A 114 -7.08 -7.14 5.88
N LEU A 115 -7.13 -8.41 6.30
CA LEU A 115 -6.91 -8.77 7.71
C LEU A 115 -5.47 -8.49 8.15
N ARG A 116 -4.47 -8.70 7.28
CA ARG A 116 -3.08 -8.30 7.57
C ARG A 116 -3.00 -6.80 7.86
N LEU A 117 -3.58 -5.97 6.99
CA LEU A 117 -3.57 -4.51 7.17
C LEU A 117 -4.33 -4.09 8.43
N LEU A 118 -5.52 -4.63 8.70
CA LEU A 118 -6.26 -4.36 9.93
C LEU A 118 -5.46 -4.68 11.21
N ARG A 119 -4.73 -5.80 11.23
CA ARG A 119 -3.88 -6.18 12.36
C ARG A 119 -2.66 -5.27 12.51
N HIS A 120 -2.09 -4.82 11.40
CA HIS A 120 -1.02 -3.83 11.39
C HIS A 120 -1.50 -2.50 11.97
N GLU A 121 -2.61 -1.96 11.45
CA GLU A 121 -3.21 -0.71 11.94
C GLU A 121 -3.62 -0.81 13.42
N MET A 122 -4.02 -1.99 13.89
CA MET A 122 -4.27 -2.22 15.31
C MET A 122 -3.03 -1.99 16.18
N GLY A 123 -1.84 -2.29 15.65
CA GLY A 123 -0.58 -2.00 16.32
C GLY A 123 -0.42 -0.51 16.63
N HIS A 124 -0.69 0.35 15.63
CA HIS A 124 -0.71 1.81 15.84
C HIS A 124 -1.80 2.25 16.82
N VAL A 125 -3.01 1.70 16.70
CA VAL A 125 -4.10 1.97 17.66
C VAL A 125 -3.67 1.64 19.08
N LEU A 126 -3.06 0.48 19.31
CA LEU A 126 -2.61 0.06 20.64
C LEU A 126 -1.49 0.96 21.15
N ASN A 127 -0.55 1.33 20.27
CA ASN A 127 0.53 2.25 20.58
C ASN A 127 -0.05 3.57 21.11
N HIS A 128 -0.89 4.22 20.32
CA HIS A 128 -1.47 5.52 20.64
C HIS A 128 -2.45 5.49 21.81
N ALA A 129 -3.31 4.47 21.89
CA ALA A 129 -4.34 4.40 22.91
C ALA A 129 -3.79 4.12 24.31
N TYR A 130 -2.66 3.40 24.41
CA TYR A 130 -2.02 3.07 25.67
C TYR A 130 -0.70 3.82 25.90
N LEU A 131 -0.28 4.66 24.96
CA LEU A 131 0.98 5.42 25.00
C LEU A 131 2.19 4.51 25.24
N VAL A 132 2.18 3.34 24.59
CA VAL A 132 3.16 2.27 24.81
C VAL A 132 4.56 2.76 24.47
N GLU A 133 4.67 3.63 23.48
CA GLU A 133 5.91 4.19 23.01
C GLU A 133 6.66 5.04 24.05
N LYS A 134 5.97 5.48 25.11
CA LYS A 134 6.58 6.19 26.25
C LYS A 134 7.29 5.25 27.23
N ASP A 135 7.08 3.94 27.11
CA ASP A 135 7.72 2.95 27.98
C ASP A 135 9.21 2.77 27.59
N ASN A 136 10.10 2.86 28.59
CA ASN A 136 11.54 2.74 28.37
C ASN A 136 11.95 1.36 27.81
N ARG A 137 11.22 0.29 28.16
CA ARG A 137 11.51 -1.05 27.64
C ARG A 137 11.08 -1.15 26.17
N TRP A 138 9.96 -0.52 25.79
CA TRP A 138 9.56 -0.37 24.39
C TRP A 138 10.67 0.28 23.57
N GLN A 139 11.15 1.46 23.99
CA GLN A 139 12.17 2.21 23.25
C GLN A 139 13.50 1.46 23.14
N LYS A 140 13.87 0.68 24.16
CA LYS A 140 15.06 -0.17 24.13
C LYS A 140 14.94 -1.33 23.14
N ILE A 141 13.73 -1.83 22.90
CA ILE A 141 13.45 -2.99 22.05
C ILE A 141 13.23 -2.60 20.58
N PHE A 142 12.45 -1.55 20.33
CA PHE A 142 12.05 -1.12 18.99
C PHE A 142 12.88 0.06 18.47
N GLY A 143 13.21 1.01 19.35
CA GLY A 143 13.99 2.20 19.01
C GLY A 143 13.33 3.49 19.52
N PRO A 144 13.98 4.64 19.29
CA PRO A 144 13.46 5.94 19.73
C PRO A 144 12.29 6.38 18.85
N THR A 145 11.24 6.94 19.46
CA THR A 145 10.10 7.54 18.76
C THR A 145 10.38 8.90 18.14
N SER A 146 11.49 9.54 18.52
CA SER A 146 11.93 10.80 17.93
C SER A 146 12.58 10.65 16.56
N LEU A 147 12.65 9.42 16.02
CA LEU A 147 13.14 9.20 14.68
C LEU A 147 12.14 9.78 13.68
N GLU A 148 12.61 10.58 12.73
CA GLU A 148 11.74 11.09 11.67
C GLU A 148 11.38 9.98 10.68
N TYR A 149 10.13 9.96 10.23
CA TYR A 149 9.70 9.09 9.14
C TYR A 149 10.44 9.48 7.86
N SER A 150 11.17 8.53 7.29
CA SER A 150 11.89 8.72 6.03
C SER A 150 11.06 8.23 4.84
N GLU A 151 11.03 9.00 3.76
CA GLU A 151 10.41 8.57 2.48
C GLU A 151 11.10 7.35 1.85
N SER A 152 12.32 7.02 2.30
CA SER A 152 13.10 5.88 1.82
C SER A 152 13.88 5.21 2.96
N PHE A 153 14.05 3.88 2.92
CA PHE A 153 14.85 3.17 3.91
C PHE A 153 15.63 1.99 3.32
N ARG A 154 16.82 1.76 3.87
CA ARG A 154 17.68 0.63 3.50
C ARG A 154 17.35 -0.61 4.33
N ALA A 155 16.45 -1.42 3.79
CA ALA A 155 16.16 -2.74 4.33
C ALA A 155 17.42 -3.62 4.37
N ARG A 156 17.54 -4.43 5.42
CA ARG A 156 18.51 -5.50 5.59
C ARG A 156 17.77 -6.84 5.45
N PRO A 157 17.75 -7.46 4.25
CA PRO A 157 16.92 -8.64 3.95
C PRO A 157 17.10 -9.84 4.89
N TYR A 158 18.33 -10.07 5.32
CA TYR A 158 18.72 -11.20 6.16
C TYR A 158 18.68 -10.87 7.66
N SER A 159 18.21 -9.68 8.03
CA SER A 159 18.08 -9.31 9.44
C SER A 159 17.06 -10.22 10.11
N ARG A 160 17.49 -10.90 11.17
CA ARG A 160 16.62 -11.67 12.07
C ARG A 160 16.09 -10.83 13.25
N GLN A 161 16.25 -9.51 13.18
CA GLN A 161 15.80 -8.59 14.22
C GLN A 161 14.33 -8.20 14.08
N PHE A 162 13.75 -8.38 12.90
CA PHE A 162 12.42 -7.91 12.57
C PHE A 162 11.53 -9.10 12.22
N VAL A 163 10.25 -8.96 12.51
CA VAL A 163 9.25 -9.88 11.99
C VAL A 163 9.08 -9.66 10.48
N ARG A 164 8.44 -10.62 9.80
CA ARG A 164 8.05 -10.53 8.39
C ARG A 164 6.55 -10.62 8.31
N HIS A 165 5.90 -9.46 8.37
CA HIS A 165 4.45 -9.35 8.21
C HIS A 165 4.13 -8.77 6.84
N LEU A 166 4.13 -7.46 6.60
CA LEU A 166 3.93 -6.85 5.29
C LEU A 166 5.16 -7.02 4.37
N GLU A 167 4.95 -6.80 3.07
CA GLU A 167 5.99 -6.92 2.04
C GLU A 167 7.04 -5.79 2.14
N GLY A 168 8.17 -5.91 1.43
CA GLY A 168 9.17 -4.85 1.38
C GLY A 168 9.98 -4.61 2.67
N TYR A 169 9.97 -5.56 3.62
CA TYR A 169 10.65 -5.41 4.92
C TYR A 169 10.12 -4.21 5.72
N TYR A 170 8.82 -3.96 5.65
CA TYR A 170 8.17 -2.75 6.17
C TYR A 170 8.46 -2.49 7.66
N ALA A 171 8.58 -3.54 8.47
CA ALA A 171 9.03 -3.46 9.88
C ALA A 171 10.39 -2.76 10.11
N GLN A 172 11.21 -2.55 9.07
CA GLN A 172 12.50 -1.85 9.17
C GLN A 172 12.42 -0.36 8.82
N SER A 173 11.24 0.13 8.43
CA SER A 173 11.04 1.53 8.01
C SER A 173 11.10 2.49 9.19
N HIS A 174 10.53 2.11 10.34
CA HIS A 174 10.43 2.95 11.53
C HIS A 174 10.16 2.09 12.79
N PRO A 175 10.57 2.51 14.01
CA PRO A 175 10.28 1.79 15.25
C PRO A 175 8.79 1.53 15.52
N GLU A 176 7.91 2.47 15.17
CA GLU A 176 6.46 2.26 15.31
C GLU A 176 5.93 1.21 14.32
N GLU A 177 6.52 1.16 13.13
CA GLU A 177 6.18 0.19 12.08
C GLU A 177 6.66 -1.22 12.47
N ASP A 178 7.84 -1.32 13.07
CA ASP A 178 8.35 -2.56 13.67
C ASP A 178 7.42 -3.08 14.78
N PHE A 179 6.92 -2.18 15.64
CA PHE A 179 5.94 -2.53 16.66
C PHE A 179 4.62 -2.98 16.05
N ALA A 180 4.08 -2.23 15.07
CA ALA A 180 2.83 -2.54 14.41
C ALA A 180 2.86 -3.90 13.69
N GLU A 181 3.94 -4.17 12.95
CA GLU A 181 4.20 -5.45 12.31
C GLU A 181 4.33 -6.60 13.32
N THR A 182 4.99 -6.35 14.46
CA THR A 182 5.14 -7.34 15.55
C THR A 182 3.79 -7.67 16.19
N VAL A 183 2.96 -6.67 16.47
CA VAL A 183 1.59 -6.85 16.96
C VAL A 183 0.78 -7.66 15.95
N ALA A 184 0.90 -7.36 14.65
CA ALA A 184 0.13 -8.06 13.64
C ALA A 184 0.45 -9.56 13.57
N ILE A 185 1.72 -9.94 13.71
CA ILE A 185 2.14 -11.35 13.82
C ILE A 185 1.57 -11.99 15.09
N TRP A 186 1.70 -11.33 16.24
CA TRP A 186 1.20 -11.86 17.52
C TRP A 186 -0.33 -12.05 17.52
N LEU A 187 -1.06 -11.15 16.84
CA LEU A 187 -2.52 -11.17 16.73
C LEU A 187 -3.03 -12.18 15.71
N THR A 188 -2.20 -12.62 14.76
CA THR A 188 -2.61 -13.57 13.72
C THR A 188 -3.05 -14.91 14.34
N PRO A 189 -4.30 -15.36 14.09
CA PRO A 189 -4.80 -16.62 14.62
C PRO A 189 -3.98 -17.81 14.16
N ASP A 190 -3.90 -18.83 15.02
CA ASP A 190 -3.28 -20.13 14.76
C ASP A 190 -1.80 -20.08 14.32
N LEU A 191 -1.16 -18.91 14.43
CA LEU A 191 0.24 -18.74 14.07
C LEU A 191 1.13 -19.07 15.28
N GLU A 192 1.86 -20.17 15.18
CA GLU A 192 2.87 -20.59 16.14
C GLU A 192 4.14 -19.73 16.05
N TRP A 193 4.00 -18.43 16.34
CA TRP A 193 5.06 -17.43 16.17
C TRP A 193 6.32 -17.75 16.99
N ARG A 194 6.17 -18.41 18.15
CA ARG A 194 7.30 -18.87 18.98
C ARG A 194 8.18 -19.87 18.21
N GLN A 195 7.56 -20.77 17.46
CA GLN A 195 8.26 -21.73 16.62
C GLN A 195 8.81 -21.05 15.36
N GLN A 196 8.02 -20.22 14.69
CA GLN A 196 8.41 -19.54 13.45
C GLN A 196 9.63 -18.63 13.63
N TYR A 197 9.69 -17.89 14.73
CA TYR A 197 10.77 -16.94 15.03
C TYR A 197 11.83 -17.50 15.98
N ARG A 198 11.88 -18.83 16.19
CA ARG A 198 12.88 -19.46 17.07
C ARG A 198 14.30 -19.10 16.64
N GLY A 199 15.08 -18.55 17.57
CA GLY A 199 16.46 -18.11 17.33
C GLY A 199 16.59 -16.79 16.56
N TRP A 200 15.49 -16.07 16.34
CA TRP A 200 15.50 -14.69 15.82
C TRP A 200 15.48 -13.71 16.98
N LYS A 201 16.14 -12.56 16.81
CA LYS A 201 16.03 -11.45 17.78
C LYS A 201 14.61 -10.87 17.80
N ALA A 202 13.87 -10.99 16.70
CA ALA A 202 12.45 -10.63 16.63
C ALA A 202 11.57 -11.39 17.66
N LEU A 203 11.99 -12.58 18.10
CA LEU A 203 11.26 -13.34 19.12
C LEU A 203 11.15 -12.57 20.44
N GLN A 204 12.19 -11.82 20.82
CA GLN A 204 12.16 -10.98 22.02
C GLN A 204 11.11 -9.87 21.94
N LYS A 205 10.85 -9.36 20.73
CA LYS A 205 9.81 -8.35 20.47
C LYS A 205 8.42 -8.97 20.61
N LEU A 206 8.22 -10.16 20.05
CA LEU A 206 6.96 -10.90 20.17
C LEU A 206 6.67 -11.29 21.62
N GLU A 207 7.69 -11.71 22.38
CA GLU A 207 7.58 -11.98 23.82
C GLU A 207 7.24 -10.72 24.61
N TYR A 208 7.86 -9.59 24.28
CA TYR A 208 7.51 -8.30 24.87
C TYR A 208 6.06 -7.91 24.58
N VAL A 209 5.59 -8.05 23.33
CA VAL A 209 4.20 -7.77 22.96
C VAL A 209 3.25 -8.69 23.71
N ASP A 210 3.56 -9.99 23.82
CA ASP A 210 2.75 -10.96 24.56
C ASP A 210 2.59 -10.57 26.04
N GLU A 211 3.70 -10.25 26.72
CA GLU A 211 3.69 -9.75 28.10
C GLU A 211 2.95 -8.42 28.24
N LEU A 212 3.12 -7.51 27.28
CA LEU A 212 2.46 -6.20 27.27
C LEU A 212 0.95 -6.37 27.14
N MET A 213 0.47 -7.19 26.20
CA MET A 213 -0.95 -7.41 25.99
C MET A 213 -1.61 -8.08 27.18
N GLN A 214 -0.92 -9.00 27.87
CA GLN A 214 -1.41 -9.56 29.14
C GLN A 214 -1.56 -8.49 30.23
N LYS A 215 -0.66 -7.49 30.30
CA LYS A 215 -0.76 -6.38 31.26
C LYS A 215 -1.84 -5.37 30.90
N LEU A 216 -2.14 -5.22 29.62
CA LEU A 216 -3.19 -4.33 29.10
C LEU A 216 -4.55 -5.01 29.06
N ALA A 217 -4.60 -6.34 29.15
CA ALA A 217 -5.83 -7.11 29.19
C ALA A 217 -6.77 -6.56 30.28
N ALA A 218 -8.02 -6.36 29.90
CA ALA A 218 -9.06 -5.74 30.74
C ALA A 218 -8.82 -4.29 31.20
N LYS A 219 -7.75 -3.60 30.79
CA LYS A 219 -7.55 -2.18 31.08
C LYS A 219 -8.18 -1.29 30.01
N PRO A 220 -8.89 -0.21 30.40
CA PRO A 220 -9.36 0.76 29.43
C PRO A 220 -8.17 1.51 28.80
N PRO A 221 -8.31 2.00 27.55
CA PRO A 221 -7.29 2.83 26.92
C PRO A 221 -7.08 4.13 27.71
N LEU A 222 -5.84 4.63 27.72
CA LEU A 222 -5.48 5.91 28.34
C LEU A 222 -5.94 7.09 27.49
N VAL A 223 -5.89 6.92 26.17
CA VAL A 223 -6.32 7.91 25.18
C VAL A 223 -7.31 7.23 24.24
N PHE A 224 -8.48 7.85 24.04
CA PHE A 224 -9.49 7.33 23.11
C PHE A 224 -10.09 8.46 22.28
N SER A 225 -9.31 8.99 21.33
CA SER A 225 -9.81 9.95 20.35
C SER A 225 -10.51 9.24 19.20
N LYS A 226 -11.66 9.78 18.80
CA LYS A 226 -12.44 9.33 17.63
C LYS A 226 -12.15 10.18 16.38
N ALA A 227 -11.05 10.95 16.39
CA ALA A 227 -10.66 11.78 15.28
C ALA A 227 -10.45 10.94 14.01
N LYS A 228 -10.93 11.46 12.89
CA LYS A 228 -10.79 10.84 11.56
C LYS A 228 -10.06 11.80 10.65
N ILE A 229 -9.09 11.30 9.90
CA ILE A 229 -8.36 12.03 8.88
C ILE A 229 -8.77 11.47 7.52
N SER A 230 -8.91 12.34 6.51
CA SER A 230 -9.31 11.92 5.16
C SER A 230 -10.60 11.09 5.07
N ASP A 231 -11.56 11.31 5.98
CA ASP A 231 -12.86 10.61 5.96
C ASP A 231 -13.53 10.78 4.58
N ALA A 232 -13.79 9.66 3.90
CA ALA A 232 -14.33 9.61 2.55
C ALA A 232 -15.64 10.39 2.41
N SER A 233 -16.47 10.45 3.46
CA SER A 233 -17.72 11.23 3.47
C SER A 233 -17.48 12.75 3.38
N ARG A 234 -16.25 13.21 3.64
CA ARG A 234 -15.83 14.62 3.64
C ARG A 234 -14.84 14.95 2.51
N LEU A 235 -14.31 13.94 1.81
CA LEU A 235 -13.35 14.11 0.71
C LEU A 235 -14.03 14.69 -0.54
N ARG A 236 -13.82 15.99 -0.79
CA ARG A 236 -14.39 16.72 -1.94
C ARG A 236 -13.58 16.59 -3.23
N SER A 237 -12.41 15.94 -3.18
CA SER A 237 -11.61 15.67 -4.36
C SER A 237 -12.35 14.75 -5.32
N ARG A 238 -12.22 15.02 -6.62
CA ARG A 238 -12.66 14.08 -7.66
C ARG A 238 -11.76 12.84 -7.67
N LEU A 239 -12.32 11.69 -8.04
CA LEU A 239 -11.55 10.45 -8.19
C LEU A 239 -10.37 10.63 -9.15
N GLU A 240 -10.55 11.35 -10.26
CA GLU A 240 -9.46 11.71 -11.18
C GLU A 240 -8.31 12.43 -10.47
N ALA A 241 -8.63 13.43 -9.65
CA ALA A 241 -7.62 14.22 -8.93
C ALA A 241 -6.92 13.38 -7.85
N HIS A 242 -7.66 12.50 -7.16
CA HIS A 242 -7.11 11.53 -6.22
C HIS A 242 -6.08 10.61 -6.90
N TYR A 243 -6.47 9.98 -8.01
CA TYR A 243 -5.56 9.10 -8.77
C TYR A 243 -4.38 9.85 -9.36
N LYS A 244 -4.58 11.06 -9.89
CA LYS A 244 -3.49 11.89 -10.40
C LYS A 244 -2.48 12.25 -9.30
N ARG A 245 -2.95 12.53 -8.08
CA ARG A 245 -2.08 12.81 -6.93
C ARG A 245 -1.29 11.57 -6.53
N ARG A 246 -1.96 10.42 -6.32
CA ARG A 246 -1.27 9.17 -5.95
C ARG A 246 -0.24 8.77 -7.00
N ARG A 247 -0.59 8.85 -8.29
CA ARG A 247 0.36 8.62 -9.38
C ARG A 247 1.53 9.58 -9.40
N ARG A 248 1.36 10.85 -9.01
CA ARG A 248 2.45 11.84 -8.93
C ARG A 248 3.45 11.49 -7.83
N ILE A 249 2.99 11.01 -6.68
CA ILE A 249 3.87 10.54 -5.60
C ILE A 249 4.76 9.40 -6.11
N TYR A 250 4.19 8.50 -6.92
CA TYR A 250 4.94 7.42 -7.59
C TYR A 250 5.68 7.85 -8.87
N ALA A 251 5.49 9.09 -9.34
CA ALA A 251 6.02 9.58 -10.61
C ALA A 251 7.28 10.42 -10.42
N GLN A 252 8.43 9.77 -10.33
CA GLN A 252 9.73 10.43 -10.54
C GLN A 252 10.27 10.14 -11.95
N GLU A 253 10.90 11.14 -12.57
CA GLU A 253 11.35 11.13 -13.98
C GLU A 253 12.42 10.07 -14.26
N PHE A 254 12.37 9.50 -15.47
CA PHE A 254 13.31 8.48 -15.96
C PHE A 254 14.28 9.14 -16.97
N PRO A 255 15.61 9.08 -16.75
CA PRO A 255 16.57 9.52 -17.76
C PRO A 255 16.81 8.44 -18.83
N ASP A 256 17.19 8.85 -20.04
CA ASP A 256 17.51 8.02 -21.23
C ASP A 256 18.75 7.09 -21.09
N PHE A 257 19.21 6.81 -19.88
CA PHE A 257 20.51 6.18 -19.57
C PHE A 257 20.51 4.64 -19.57
N PHE A 258 19.46 4.00 -20.09
CA PHE A 258 19.21 2.55 -19.96
C PHE A 258 19.57 1.74 -21.22
N ASP A 259 19.88 2.38 -22.34
CA ASP A 259 20.15 1.71 -23.62
C ASP A 259 21.26 0.67 -23.55
N ALA A 260 22.36 1.01 -22.88
CA ALA A 260 23.51 0.12 -22.72
C ALA A 260 23.16 -1.13 -21.91
N ASP A 261 22.23 -1.03 -20.96
CA ASP A 261 21.77 -2.17 -20.16
C ASP A 261 20.73 -2.99 -20.91
N LEU A 262 19.82 -2.34 -21.65
CA LEU A 262 18.87 -3.01 -22.54
C LEU A 262 19.57 -3.84 -23.63
N LYS A 263 20.67 -3.33 -24.19
CA LYS A 263 21.51 -4.06 -25.15
C LYS A 263 22.33 -5.21 -24.54
N LYS A 264 22.42 -5.31 -23.21
CA LYS A 264 22.98 -6.51 -22.54
C LYS A 264 21.92 -7.60 -22.38
N LEU A 265 20.70 -7.19 -22.03
CA LEU A 265 19.53 -8.06 -21.79
C LEU A 265 18.94 -8.61 -23.09
N PHE A 266 18.91 -7.79 -24.13
CA PHE A 266 18.40 -8.12 -25.46
C PHE A 266 19.52 -8.05 -26.51
N VAL A 267 19.20 -8.29 -27.77
CA VAL A 267 20.16 -8.18 -28.89
C VAL A 267 19.62 -7.29 -30.00
N ASP A 268 20.50 -6.66 -30.77
CA ASP A 268 20.11 -5.87 -31.94
C ASP A 268 19.50 -6.76 -33.03
N ALA A 269 18.62 -6.18 -33.85
CA ALA A 269 17.99 -6.89 -34.97
C ALA A 269 19.01 -7.48 -35.96
N SER A 270 20.19 -6.89 -36.11
CA SER A 270 21.25 -7.43 -36.98
C SER A 270 21.79 -8.78 -36.48
N ALA A 271 21.83 -9.00 -35.17
CA ALA A 271 22.30 -10.23 -34.56
C ALA A 271 21.22 -11.33 -34.48
N SER A 272 19.94 -10.95 -34.47
CA SER A 272 18.81 -11.89 -34.48
C SER A 272 17.64 -11.35 -35.32
N PRO A 273 17.76 -11.32 -36.67
CA PRO A 273 16.77 -10.68 -37.55
C PRO A 273 15.36 -11.27 -37.40
N ASN A 274 15.28 -12.59 -37.21
CA ASN A 274 14.05 -13.36 -37.05
C ASN A 274 13.64 -13.56 -35.58
N GLY A 275 14.37 -12.97 -34.62
CA GLY A 275 14.04 -13.06 -33.21
C GLY A 275 12.72 -12.36 -32.88
N GLU A 276 12.05 -12.80 -31.83
CA GLU A 276 10.88 -12.06 -31.31
C GLU A 276 11.31 -10.66 -30.83
N ARG A 277 10.52 -9.63 -31.15
CA ARG A 277 10.76 -8.26 -30.66
C ARG A 277 10.70 -8.23 -29.14
N ALA A 278 11.71 -7.66 -28.50
CA ALA A 278 11.77 -7.53 -27.04
C ALA A 278 10.54 -6.80 -26.48
N SER A 279 10.06 -5.76 -27.17
CA SER A 279 8.86 -5.03 -26.76
C SER A 279 7.58 -5.87 -26.79
N VAL A 280 7.45 -6.83 -27.72
CA VAL A 280 6.31 -7.76 -27.77
C VAL A 280 6.38 -8.74 -26.62
N PHE A 281 7.55 -9.32 -26.39
CA PHE A 281 7.81 -10.19 -25.24
C PHE A 281 7.47 -9.51 -23.91
N LEU A 282 7.95 -8.28 -23.70
CA LEU A 282 7.72 -7.54 -22.45
C LEU A 282 6.25 -7.21 -22.22
N ARG A 283 5.50 -6.86 -23.28
CA ARG A 283 4.05 -6.64 -23.18
C ARG A 283 3.31 -7.92 -22.79
N ARG A 284 3.68 -9.06 -23.39
CA ARG A 284 3.09 -10.37 -23.07
C ARG A 284 3.41 -10.79 -21.63
N SER A 285 4.65 -10.62 -21.20
CA SER A 285 5.15 -11.05 -19.90
C SER A 285 4.86 -10.06 -18.76
N ASN A 286 4.23 -8.92 -19.05
CA ASN A 286 4.05 -7.79 -18.13
C ASN A 286 3.48 -8.22 -16.77
N LYS A 287 2.33 -8.90 -16.75
CA LYS A 287 1.66 -9.29 -15.50
C LYS A 287 2.53 -10.19 -14.62
N LEU A 288 3.25 -11.13 -15.23
CA LEU A 288 4.15 -12.05 -14.51
C LEU A 288 5.34 -11.29 -13.91
N ILE A 289 5.98 -10.44 -14.70
CA ILE A 289 7.12 -9.63 -14.27
C ILE A 289 6.70 -8.66 -13.15
N LEU A 290 5.58 -7.95 -13.30
CA LEU A 290 5.08 -7.02 -12.29
C LEU A 290 4.81 -7.69 -10.95
N ASN A 291 4.13 -8.84 -10.97
CA ASN A 291 3.85 -9.57 -9.75
C ASN A 291 5.14 -10.08 -9.10
N ALA A 292 6.07 -10.64 -9.88
CA ALA A 292 7.33 -11.14 -9.36
C ALA A 292 8.16 -10.02 -8.72
N VAL A 293 8.35 -8.90 -9.42
CA VAL A 293 9.16 -7.79 -8.92
C VAL A 293 8.50 -7.15 -7.69
N SER A 294 7.20 -6.84 -7.76
CA SER A 294 6.47 -6.17 -6.67
C SER A 294 6.51 -6.95 -5.37
N ILE A 295 6.25 -8.27 -5.41
CA ILE A 295 6.26 -9.13 -4.23
C ILE A 295 7.63 -9.12 -3.53
N TRP A 296 8.72 -9.19 -4.31
CA TRP A 296 10.06 -9.33 -3.76
C TRP A 296 10.71 -8.00 -3.38
N THR A 297 10.36 -6.89 -4.04
CA THR A 297 10.91 -5.56 -3.71
C THR A 297 10.02 -4.77 -2.74
N GLY A 298 8.72 -5.10 -2.66
CA GLY A 298 7.72 -4.30 -1.96
C GLY A 298 7.38 -2.97 -2.66
N GLU A 299 7.80 -2.80 -3.92
CA GLU A 299 7.46 -1.61 -4.70
C GLU A 299 6.05 -1.73 -5.30
N PRO A 300 5.27 -0.64 -5.34
CA PRO A 300 3.93 -0.64 -5.94
C PRO A 300 3.96 -1.08 -7.40
N LYS A 301 2.99 -1.90 -7.81
CA LYS A 301 2.91 -2.41 -9.19
C LYS A 301 2.83 -1.29 -10.22
N PHE A 302 2.20 -0.16 -9.87
CA PHE A 302 2.15 1.01 -10.72
C PHE A 302 3.56 1.57 -11.03
N THR A 303 4.41 1.70 -10.01
CA THR A 303 5.79 2.19 -10.14
C THR A 303 6.59 1.29 -11.07
N ILE A 304 6.53 -0.02 -10.84
CA ILE A 304 7.26 -1.01 -11.66
C ILE A 304 6.71 -1.04 -13.09
N ASN A 305 5.39 -0.96 -13.29
CA ASN A 305 4.76 -0.95 -14.61
C ASN A 305 5.14 0.28 -15.42
N ARG A 306 5.31 1.43 -14.77
CA ARG A 306 5.79 2.64 -15.45
C ARG A 306 7.23 2.44 -15.94
N LEU A 307 8.10 1.91 -15.09
CA LEU A 307 9.48 1.57 -15.45
C LEU A 307 9.52 0.54 -16.60
N LEU A 308 8.78 -0.56 -16.48
CA LEU A 308 8.71 -1.58 -17.52
C LEU A 308 8.13 -1.05 -18.83
N ARG A 309 7.15 -0.13 -18.80
CA ARG A 309 6.64 0.54 -20.01
C ARG A 309 7.71 1.39 -20.69
N ALA A 310 8.43 2.21 -19.93
CA ALA A 310 9.53 3.03 -20.46
C ALA A 310 10.61 2.14 -21.12
N LEU A 311 11.02 1.05 -20.45
CA LEU A 311 11.95 0.08 -21.05
C LEU A 311 11.36 -0.62 -22.28
N THR A 312 10.07 -0.93 -22.28
CA THR A 312 9.37 -1.56 -23.41
C THR A 312 9.33 -0.64 -24.63
N GLU A 313 9.04 0.65 -24.41
CA GLU A 313 9.05 1.69 -25.45
C GLU A 313 10.47 1.87 -26.00
N ARG A 314 11.47 1.98 -25.13
CA ARG A 314 12.87 2.11 -25.56
C ARG A 314 13.37 0.88 -26.31
N CYS A 315 12.99 -0.33 -25.90
CA CYS A 315 13.26 -1.56 -26.65
C CYS A 315 12.62 -1.57 -28.05
N ALA A 316 11.45 -0.92 -28.22
CA ALA A 316 10.81 -0.80 -29.52
C ALA A 316 11.54 0.20 -30.42
N GLU A 317 11.98 1.33 -29.86
CA GLU A 317 12.76 2.37 -30.58
C GLU A 317 14.12 1.84 -31.05
N LEU A 318 14.81 1.07 -30.20
CA LEU A 318 16.09 0.44 -30.52
C LEU A 318 15.96 -0.83 -31.39
N ASP A 319 14.73 -1.24 -31.72
CA ASP A 319 14.41 -2.46 -32.47
C ASP A 319 15.07 -3.74 -31.88
N LEU A 320 15.10 -3.85 -30.54
CA LEU A 320 15.74 -4.97 -29.85
C LEU A 320 14.94 -6.27 -29.98
N ARG A 321 15.67 -7.40 -29.91
CA ARG A 321 15.19 -8.77 -30.10
C ARG A 321 15.51 -9.62 -28.89
N LEU A 322 14.72 -10.66 -28.67
CA LEU A 322 14.99 -11.65 -27.64
C LEU A 322 16.33 -12.35 -27.90
N LYS A 323 17.15 -12.37 -26.86
CA LYS A 323 18.46 -13.04 -26.85
C LYS A 323 18.35 -14.52 -26.51
N ALA A 324 17.50 -14.85 -25.54
CA ALA A 324 17.32 -16.20 -25.01
C ALA A 324 15.94 -16.32 -24.33
N GLU A 325 15.50 -17.56 -24.09
CA GLU A 325 14.28 -17.84 -23.32
C GLU A 325 14.37 -17.36 -21.86
N SER A 326 15.59 -17.20 -21.32
CA SER A 326 15.86 -16.65 -19.98
C SER A 326 15.58 -15.15 -19.84
N ALA A 327 15.29 -14.43 -20.94
CA ALA A 327 15.12 -12.99 -20.93
C ALA A 327 14.06 -12.51 -19.91
N GLY A 328 13.05 -13.33 -19.62
CA GLY A 328 12.06 -13.04 -18.57
C GLY A 328 12.64 -12.98 -17.16
N VAL A 329 13.58 -13.88 -16.85
CA VAL A 329 14.29 -13.89 -15.56
C VAL A 329 15.25 -12.70 -15.48
N GLU A 330 15.98 -12.45 -16.56
CA GLU A 330 16.97 -11.36 -16.62
C GLU A 330 16.31 -9.99 -16.49
N ILE A 331 15.19 -9.73 -17.17
CA ILE A 331 14.47 -8.46 -17.03
C ILE A 331 13.83 -8.32 -15.65
N ALA A 332 13.30 -9.41 -15.06
CA ALA A 332 12.74 -9.36 -13.72
C ALA A 332 13.83 -9.05 -12.68
N ALA A 333 15.01 -9.67 -12.80
CA ALA A 333 16.16 -9.38 -11.94
C ALA A 333 16.66 -7.94 -12.11
N TYR A 334 16.70 -7.44 -13.35
CA TYR A 334 17.09 -6.07 -13.64
C TYR A 334 16.11 -5.05 -13.05
N LEU A 335 14.81 -5.25 -13.26
CA LEU A 335 13.76 -4.41 -12.68
C LEU A 335 13.78 -4.44 -11.16
N ALA A 336 13.98 -5.61 -10.54
CA ALA A 336 14.12 -5.73 -9.10
C ALA A 336 15.34 -4.96 -8.57
N THR A 337 16.44 -4.97 -9.32
CA THR A 337 17.64 -4.20 -8.98
C THR A 337 17.38 -2.70 -9.00
N LEU A 338 16.72 -2.20 -10.07
CA LEU A 338 16.36 -0.78 -10.20
C LEU A 338 15.36 -0.36 -9.11
N ALA A 339 14.34 -1.18 -8.87
CA ALA A 339 13.33 -0.95 -7.83
C ALA A 339 13.95 -0.90 -6.42
N CYS A 340 14.84 -1.85 -6.10
CA CYS A 340 15.59 -1.83 -4.85
C CYS A 340 16.49 -0.60 -4.75
N HIS A 341 17.21 -0.22 -5.81
CA HIS A 341 18.06 0.96 -5.80
C HIS A 341 17.25 2.24 -5.57
N TYR A 342 16.08 2.37 -6.22
CA TYR A 342 15.14 3.47 -5.97
C TYR A 342 14.71 3.56 -4.51
N ARG A 343 14.36 2.44 -3.89
CA ARG A 343 14.03 2.40 -2.46
C ARG A 343 15.18 2.85 -1.56
N LEU A 344 16.43 2.68 -2.01
CA LEU A 344 17.63 3.04 -1.25
C LEU A 344 18.04 4.50 -1.41
N THR A 345 17.86 5.07 -2.61
CA THR A 345 18.46 6.37 -2.98
C THR A 345 17.44 7.42 -3.41
N GLY A 346 16.16 7.04 -3.54
CA GLY A 346 15.14 7.85 -4.22
C GLY A 346 15.37 7.96 -5.72
N LYS A 347 16.32 7.21 -6.32
CA LYS A 347 16.64 7.24 -7.75
C LYS A 347 16.80 5.83 -8.29
N PHE A 348 16.39 5.56 -9.53
CA PHE A 348 16.55 4.21 -10.10
C PHE A 348 18.00 3.87 -10.49
N LYS A 349 18.87 4.88 -10.66
CA LYS A 349 20.31 4.73 -10.93
C LYS A 349 21.03 6.02 -10.53
N ASP A 350 22.29 5.92 -10.10
CA ASP A 350 23.17 7.08 -9.95
C ASP A 350 23.52 7.64 -11.33
N SER A 351 23.37 8.95 -11.49
CA SER A 351 23.66 9.71 -12.73
C SER A 351 25.15 9.90 -12.97
#